data_AF-A0A1Y4R5W1-F1
#
_entry.id   AF-A0A1Y4R5W1-F1
#
_cell.length_a   1.000
_cell.length_b   1.000
_cell.length_c   1.000
_cell.angle_alpha   90.00
_cell.angle_beta   90.00
_cell.angle_gamma   90.00
#
_symmetry.space_group_name_H-M   'P 1'
#
loop_
_entity.id
_entity.type
_entity.pdbx_description
1 polymer ?
#
loop_
_entity_poly.entity_id
_entity_poly.type
_entity_poly.pdbx_seq_one_letter_code
_entity_poly.pdbx_strand_id
1 'polypeptide(L)' 'MLFEYLKTYKAQIFNRGQSAKVFKEAHDKNAAICVIKNSEPYVAILPHKLYLEMLEKMKLVDGSSKEGK' A
#
# COMPACT_ATOMS: atom_id res chain seq x y z
N MET A 1 6.67 1.33 -10.65
CA MET A 1 6.05 1.40 -9.32
C MET A 1 5.38 0.06 -9.02
N LEU A 2 5.49 -0.45 -7.79
CA LEU A 2 4.95 -1.78 -7.42
C LEU A 2 3.41 -1.83 -7.41
N PHE A 3 2.77 -0.69 -7.16
CA PHE A 3 1.34 -0.40 -7.36
C PHE A 3 1.15 1.13 -7.28
N GLU A 4 -0.04 1.62 -7.63
CA GLU A 4 -0.43 3.02 -7.45
C GLU A 4 -1.47 3.14 -6.33
N TYR A 5 -1.43 4.25 -5.60
CA TYR A 5 -2.47 4.56 -4.61
C TYR A 5 -3.70 5.10 -5.32
N LEU A 6 -4.85 4.49 -5.05
CA LEU A 6 -6.14 4.98 -5.52
C LEU A 6 -6.45 6.36 -4.95
N LYS A 7 -6.15 6.55 -3.65
CA LYS A 7 -6.53 7.73 -2.90
C LYS A 7 -5.62 7.95 -1.69
N THR A 8 -5.59 9.20 -1.25
CA THR A 8 -4.89 9.63 -0.04
C THR A 8 -5.86 10.15 1.00
N TYR A 9 -5.70 9.73 2.26
CA TYR A 9 -6.45 10.20 3.42
C TYR A 9 -5.56 10.93 4.43
N LYS A 10 -6.07 11.98 5.07
CA LYS A 10 -5.37 12.59 6.21
C LYS A 10 -5.47 11.68 7.44
N ALA A 11 -4.38 11.54 8.18
CA ALA A 11 -4.30 10.73 9.40
C ALA A 11 -5.36 11.13 10.45
N GLN A 12 -5.73 12.42 10.51
CA GLN A 12 -6.81 12.89 11.38
C GLN A 12 -8.16 12.22 11.05
N ILE A 13 -8.49 12.04 9.77
CA ILE A 13 -9.74 11.37 9.35
C ILE A 13 -9.65 9.88 9.71
N PHE A 14 -8.53 9.26 9.35
CA PHE A 14 -8.27 7.85 9.60
C PHE A 14 -8.36 7.50 11.11
N ASN A 15 -7.73 8.29 11.97
CA ASN A 15 -7.64 8.04 13.41
C ASN A 15 -8.92 8.35 14.18
N ARG A 16 -9.84 9.19 13.65
CA ARG A 16 -11.10 9.55 14.31
C ARG A 16 -12.22 8.52 14.05
N GLY A 17 -11.87 7.24 14.13
CA GLY A 17 -12.82 6.13 13.98
C GLY A 17 -13.33 5.89 12.56
N GLN A 18 -12.77 6.56 11.54
CA GLN A 18 -13.13 6.30 10.13
C GLN A 18 -12.21 5.26 9.46
N SER A 19 -11.24 4.70 10.19
CA SER A 19 -10.33 3.67 9.68
C SER A 19 -11.09 2.48 9.07
N ALA A 20 -12.18 2.03 9.70
CA ALA A 20 -13.03 0.96 9.16
C ALA A 20 -13.59 1.27 7.76
N LYS A 21 -13.95 2.53 7.48
CA LYS A 21 -14.40 2.94 6.14
C LYS A 21 -13.26 2.90 5.13
N VAL A 22 -12.07 3.32 5.54
CA VAL A 22 -10.88 3.28 4.69
C VAL A 22 -10.47 1.84 4.37
N PHE A 23 -10.53 0.94 5.36
CA PHE A 23 -10.28 -0.49 5.14
C PHE A 23 -11.31 -1.12 4.19
N LYS A 24 -12.60 -0.81 4.40
CA LYS A 24 -13.67 -1.29 3.53
C LYS A 24 -13.50 -0.79 2.09
N GLU A 25 -13.16 0.49 1.90
CA GLU A 25 -12.93 1.05 0.57
C GLU A 25 -11.73 0.40 -0.14
N ALA A 26 -10.61 0.21 0.56
CA ALA A 26 -9.45 -0.49 0.01
C ALA A 26 -9.80 -1.92 -0.44
N HIS A 27 -10.58 -2.63 0.38
CA HIS A 27 -11.07 -3.97 0.06
C HIS A 27 -12.03 -3.97 -1.14
N ASP A 28 -13.10 -3.17 -1.10
CA ASP A 28 -14.16 -3.15 -2.11
C ASP A 28 -13.64 -2.68 -3.48
N LYS A 29 -12.62 -1.82 -3.49
CA LYS A 29 -11.96 -1.35 -4.72
C LYS A 29 -10.77 -2.20 -5.13
N ASN A 30 -10.38 -3.18 -4.32
CA ASN A 30 -9.17 -3.97 -4.48
C ASN A 30 -7.94 -3.10 -4.82
N ALA A 31 -7.77 -2.01 -4.09
CA ALA A 31 -6.78 -0.98 -4.41
C ALA A 31 -6.04 -0.48 -3.17
N ALA A 32 -4.81 -0.02 -3.37
CA ALA A 32 -3.99 0.56 -2.32
C ALA A 32 -4.49 1.96 -1.93
N ILE A 33 -4.48 2.28 -0.64
CA ILE A 33 -4.79 3.61 -0.12
C ILE A 33 -3.63 4.12 0.74
N CYS A 34 -3.26 5.39 0.54
CA CYS A 34 -2.26 6.05 1.36
C CYS A 34 -2.93 6.88 2.47
N VAL A 35 -2.38 6.84 3.68
CA VAL A 35 -2.70 7.76 4.76
C VAL A 35 -1.50 8.67 4.97
N ILE A 36 -1.70 9.98 4.95
CA ILE A 36 -0.67 11.00 5.15
C ILE A 36 -0.82 11.72 6.49
N LYS A 37 0.30 12.09 7.10
CA LYS A 37 0.37 12.93 8.29
C LYS A 37 1.39 14.05 8.03
N ASN A 38 0.98 15.30 8.19
CA ASN A 38 1.83 16.47 7.90
C ASN A 38 2.43 16.44 6.48
N SER A 39 1.59 16.10 5.49
CA SER A 39 1.96 15.95 4.07
C SER A 39 2.91 14.79 3.74
N GLU A 40 3.36 14.02 4.73
CA GLU A 40 4.22 12.86 4.54
C GLU A 40 3.42 11.55 4.56
N PRO A 41 3.80 10.52 3.77
CA PRO A 41 3.24 9.17 3.90
C PRO A 41 3.41 8.64 5.32
N TYR A 42 2.31 8.16 5.91
CA TYR A 42 2.27 7.67 7.28
C TYR A 42 1.93 6.17 7.34
N VAL A 43 0.89 5.74 6.61
CA VAL A 43 0.47 4.33 6.56
C VAL A 43 -0.02 4.00 5.14
N ALA A 44 0.35 2.83 4.63
CA ALA A 44 -0.25 2.25 3.42
C ALA A 44 -1.24 1.15 3.81
N ILE A 45 -2.42 1.15 3.19
CA ILE A 45 -3.45 0.14 3.37
C ILE A 45 -3.57 -0.61 2.05
N LEU A 46 -3.35 -1.92 2.10
CA LEU A 46 -3.26 -2.78 0.93
C LEU A 46 -4.19 -3.98 1.11
N PRO A 47 -4.95 -4.38 0.07
CA PRO A 47 -5.51 -5.72 0.02
C PRO A 47 -4.40 -6.75 0.20
N HIS A 48 -4.65 -7.78 1.01
CA HIS A 48 -3.63 -8.78 1.35
C HIS A 48 -3.01 -9.44 0.09
N LYS A 49 -3.83 -9.71 -0.95
CA LYS A 49 -3.35 -10.25 -2.23
C LYS A 49 -2.31 -9.34 -2.89
N LEU A 50 -2.58 -8.03 -2.94
CA LEU A 50 -1.67 -7.03 -3.51
C LEU A 50 -0.35 -6.98 -2.72
N TYR A 51 -0.42 -7.10 -1.40
CA TYR A 51 0.77 -7.19 -0.54
C TYR A 51 1.63 -8.43 -0.87
N LEU A 52 1.03 -9.60 -1.07
CA LEU A 52 1.75 -10.81 -1.46
C LEU A 52 2.41 -10.68 -2.84
N GLU A 53 1.69 -10.16 -3.83
CA GLU A 53 2.24 -9.89 -5.17
C GLU A 53 3.42 -8.91 -5.13
N MET A 54 3.35 -7.91 -4.25
CA MET A 54 4.45 -6.97 -4.01
C MET A 54 5.68 -7.69 -3.45
N LEU A 55 5.52 -8.54 -2.43
CA LEU A 55 6.62 -9.31 -1.83
C LEU A 55 7.28 -10.24 -2.84
N GLU A 56 6.49 -10.91 -3.68
CA GLU A 56 7.01 -11.80 -4.73
C GLU A 56 7.84 -11.03 -5.75
N LYS A 57 7.35 -9.88 -6.22
CA LYS A 57 8.11 -9.00 -7.12
C LYS A 57 9.40 -8.49 -6.49
N MET A 58 9.39 -8.12 -5.20
CA MET A 58 10.60 -7.69 -4.50
C MET A 58 11.64 -8.81 -4.41
N LYS A 59 11.24 -10.06 -4.14
CA LYS A 59 12.13 -11.22 -4.14
C LYS A 59 12.77 -11.48 -5.52
N LEU A 60 12.03 -11.22 -6.60
CA LEU A 60 12.55 -11.32 -7.97
C LEU A 60 13.59 -10.24 -8.29
N VAL A 61 13.46 -9.04 -7.70
CA VAL A 61 14.45 -7.96 -7.86
C VAL A 61 15.75 -8.30 -7.14
N ASP A 62 15.68 -8.80 -5.90
CA ASP A 62 16.87 -9.21 -5.13
C ASP A 62 17.57 -10.46 -5.70
N GLY A 63 16.86 -11.29 -6.46
CA GLY A 63 17.40 -12.48 -7.13
C GLY A 63 18.17 -12.21 -8.43
N SER A 64 18.23 -10.95 -8.90
CA SER A 64 18.83 -10.58 -10.19
C SER A 64 20.25 -9.97 -10.10
N SER A 65 20.92 -10.07 -8.95
CA SER A 65 22.31 -9.61 -8.76
C SER A 65 23.40 -10.68 -8.89
N LYS A 66 23.10 -11.87 -9.43
CA LYS A 66 24.15 -12.84 -9.76
C LYS A 66 23.90 -13.48 -11.11
N GLU A 67 24.32 -12.81 -12.18
CA GLU A 67 24.89 -13.46 -13.36
C GLU A 67 25.61 -12.43 -14.22
N GLY A 68 26.80 -12.04 -13.77
CA GLY A 68 27.87 -11.54 -14.64
C GLY A 68 28.93 -12.63 -14.72
N LYS A 69 28.92 -13.36 -15.84
CA LYS A 69 30.01 -14.26 -16.27
C LYS A 69 31.27 -13.46 -16.55
#